data_AF-A0A179G1Z1-F1
#
_entry.id   AF-A0A179G1Z1-F1
#
_cell.length_a   1.000
_cell.length_b   1.000
_cell.length_c   1.000
_cell.angle_alpha   90.00
_cell.angle_beta   90.00
_cell.angle_gamma   90.00
#
_symmetry.space_group_name_H-M   'P 1'
#
loop_
_entity.id
_entity.type
_entity.pdbx_description
1 polymer ?
#
loop_
_entity_poly.entity_id
_entity_poly.type
_entity_poly.pdbx_seq_one_letter_code
_entity_poly.pdbx_strand_id
1 'polypeptide(L)'
;MPVSEPSVYTFPDDNALAGALRSYIYDAQIVSFTRRRRFNVAVSGDALPKILATALLSHASANPDDEIEIHNWSIFFTDERAVPLDHSDSNYALLKRELLEKLPADKRPIIRTIDPAHLGDVQTLAYEYEQALVADFAKRDAVLLPKFDLVLLSCDHDSQACGLFRSHMLPNLSSSWISGDMDSYAWRLIDRVGWSLRSPLLEAKIAVVENGYSMDARQVLHINSGYLKRTTACI
;
A
#
# COMPACT_ATOMS: atom_id res chain seq x y z
N MET A 1 -14.06 -20.43 3.68
CA MET A 1 -15.12 -19.42 3.91
C MET A 1 -15.49 -18.83 2.56
N PRO A 2 -16.77 -18.49 2.29
CA PRO A 2 -17.12 -17.83 1.05
C PRO A 2 -16.37 -16.49 0.97
N VAL A 3 -15.69 -16.27 -0.15
CA VAL A 3 -15.05 -14.99 -0.49
C VAL A 3 -16.18 -13.97 -0.63
N SER A 4 -16.15 -12.89 0.16
CA SER A 4 -17.17 -11.84 0.00
C SER A 4 -16.99 -11.17 -1.36
N GLU A 5 -18.09 -10.86 -2.03
CA GLU A 5 -18.03 -10.16 -3.32
C GLU A 5 -17.33 -8.78 -3.17
N PRO A 6 -16.53 -8.37 -4.16
CA PRO A 6 -15.92 -7.06 -4.16
C PRO A 6 -17.02 -5.99 -4.14
N SER A 7 -16.91 -5.06 -3.19
CA SER A 7 -17.83 -3.93 -3.06
C SER A 7 -17.21 -2.69 -3.70
N VAL A 8 -17.97 -1.99 -4.53
CA VAL A 8 -17.53 -0.78 -5.23
C VAL A 8 -18.35 0.40 -4.71
N TYR A 9 -17.65 1.43 -4.22
CA TYR A 9 -18.26 2.66 -3.72
C TYR A 9 -17.78 3.84 -4.57
N THR A 10 -18.68 4.75 -4.91
CA THR A 10 -18.36 5.96 -5.67
C THR A 10 -18.65 7.20 -4.85
N PHE A 11 -17.74 8.17 -4.88
CA PHE A 11 -17.83 9.40 -4.11
C PHE A 11 -17.77 10.64 -5.03
N PRO A 12 -18.43 11.74 -4.63
CA PRO A 12 -18.49 12.95 -5.44
C PRO A 12 -17.17 13.73 -5.48
N ASP A 13 -16.34 13.62 -4.45
CA ASP A 13 -15.08 14.35 -4.32
C ASP A 13 -14.09 13.63 -3.39
N ASP A 14 -12.85 14.11 -3.38
CA ASP A 14 -11.73 13.55 -2.60
C ASP A 14 -11.98 13.60 -1.08
N ASN A 15 -12.74 14.58 -0.57
CA ASN A 15 -13.02 14.69 0.86
C ASN A 15 -14.03 13.62 1.31
N ALA A 16 -15.08 13.39 0.50
CA ALA A 16 -16.04 12.33 0.73
C ALA A 16 -15.38 10.95 0.65
N LEU A 17 -14.48 10.74 -0.32
CA LEU A 17 -13.65 9.53 -0.41
C LEU A 17 -12.76 9.39 0.83
N ALA A 18 -12.05 10.45 1.23
CA ALA A 18 -11.16 10.43 2.38
C ALA A 18 -11.91 10.11 3.69
N GLY A 19 -13.12 10.65 3.87
CA GLY A 19 -13.98 10.32 5.01
C GLY A 19 -14.40 8.85 5.04
N ALA A 20 -14.80 8.30 3.90
CA ALA A 20 -15.14 6.88 3.82
C ALA A 20 -13.92 5.97 4.02
N LEU A 21 -12.77 6.33 3.45
CA LEU A 21 -11.51 5.63 3.62
C LEU A 21 -11.07 5.64 5.10
N ARG A 22 -11.21 6.78 5.78
CA ARG A 22 -10.94 6.91 7.22
C ARG A 22 -11.77 5.93 8.04
N SER A 23 -13.09 5.90 7.84
CA SER A 23 -13.98 4.98 8.54
C SER A 23 -13.58 3.52 8.32
N TYR A 24 -13.26 3.16 7.07
CA TYR A 24 -12.82 1.81 6.74
C TYR A 24 -11.49 1.43 7.39
N ILE A 25 -10.53 2.35 7.40
CA ILE A 25 -9.24 2.19 8.08
C ILE A 25 -9.44 2.03 9.58
N TYR A 26 -10.30 2.85 10.19
CA TYR A 26 -10.60 2.78 11.62
C TYR A 26 -11.17 1.41 12.00
N ASP A 27 -12.16 0.90 11.26
CA ASP A 27 -12.73 -0.43 11.50
C ASP A 27 -11.67 -1.53 11.34
N ALA A 28 -10.79 -1.42 10.33
CA ALA A 28 -9.70 -2.36 10.14
C ALA A 28 -8.66 -2.30 11.28
N GLN A 29 -8.34 -1.11 11.77
CA GLN A 29 -7.44 -0.89 12.91
C GLN A 29 -7.98 -1.56 14.17
N ILE A 30 -9.25 -1.31 14.52
CA ILE A 30 -9.88 -1.90 15.70
C ILE A 30 -9.84 -3.42 15.65
N VAL A 31 -10.18 -4.00 14.50
CA VAL A 31 -10.10 -5.46 14.30
C VAL A 31 -8.66 -5.96 14.48
N SER A 32 -7.67 -5.27 13.95
CA SER A 32 -6.25 -5.65 14.13
C SER A 32 -5.84 -5.62 15.59
N PHE A 33 -6.22 -4.57 16.33
CA PHE A 33 -5.89 -4.38 17.74
C PHE A 33 -6.45 -5.46 18.66
N THR A 34 -7.58 -6.09 18.31
CA THR A 34 -8.08 -7.28 19.03
C THR A 34 -7.15 -8.49 18.95
N ARG A 35 -6.35 -8.60 17.88
CA ARG A 35 -5.46 -9.74 17.60
C ARG A 35 -4.02 -9.43 17.98
N ARG A 36 -3.58 -8.22 17.68
CA ARG A 36 -2.22 -7.71 17.89
C ARG A 36 -2.26 -6.21 18.06
N ARG A 37 -1.52 -5.66 19.03
CA ARG A 37 -1.41 -4.20 19.24
C ARG A 37 -0.55 -3.49 18.18
N ARG A 38 -0.68 -3.89 16.90
CA ARG A 38 0.08 -3.35 15.77
C ARG A 38 -0.73 -3.52 14.49
N PHE A 39 -1.01 -2.39 13.84
CA PHE A 39 -1.72 -2.35 12.56
C PHE A 39 -0.71 -2.32 11.40
N ASN A 40 -0.65 -3.38 10.59
CA ASN A 40 0.31 -3.50 9.49
C ASN A 40 -0.39 -3.15 8.19
N VAL A 41 0.02 -2.04 7.57
CA VAL A 41 -0.59 -1.50 6.36
C VAL A 41 0.42 -1.44 5.24
N ALA A 42 0.05 -1.94 4.06
CA ALA A 42 0.82 -1.72 2.85
C ALA A 42 0.18 -0.60 2.02
N VAL A 43 0.99 0.29 1.46
CA VAL A 43 0.55 1.51 0.77
C VAL A 43 1.31 1.59 -0.56
N SER A 44 0.59 1.81 -1.65
CA SER A 44 1.21 2.12 -2.95
C SER A 44 1.53 3.61 -3.10
N GLY A 45 2.30 3.92 -4.13
CA GLY A 45 2.66 5.28 -4.49
C GLY A 45 1.55 6.18 -5.05
N ASP A 46 1.98 7.18 -5.82
CA ASP A 46 1.15 8.05 -6.65
C ASP A 46 0.12 8.89 -5.88
N ALA A 47 -1.17 8.81 -6.20
CA ALA A 47 -2.20 9.68 -5.60
C ALA A 47 -2.57 9.28 -4.16
N LEU A 48 -2.32 8.03 -3.76
CA LEU A 48 -2.80 7.45 -2.51
C LEU A 48 -2.27 8.14 -1.25
N PRO A 49 -0.96 8.47 -1.11
CA PRO A 49 -0.46 9.15 0.09
C PRO A 49 -1.14 10.50 0.39
N LYS A 50 -1.62 11.22 -0.65
CA LYS A 50 -2.36 12.48 -0.48
C LYS A 50 -3.75 12.24 0.11
N ILE A 51 -4.50 11.30 -0.47
CA ILE A 51 -5.84 10.94 0.01
C ILE A 51 -5.76 10.34 1.42
N LEU A 52 -4.76 9.49 1.66
CA LEU A 52 -4.49 8.93 2.98
C LEU A 52 -4.19 10.03 3.99
N ALA A 53 -3.35 11.01 3.65
CA ALA A 53 -3.10 12.15 4.53
C ALA A 53 -4.37 12.92 4.87
N THR A 54 -5.22 13.21 3.89
CA THR A 54 -6.53 13.86 4.13
C THR A 54 -7.41 13.01 5.05
N ALA A 55 -7.45 11.69 4.85
CA ALA A 55 -8.24 10.77 5.67
C ALA A 55 -7.73 10.69 7.12
N LEU A 56 -6.42 10.66 7.35
CA LEU A 56 -5.85 10.47 8.68
C LEU A 56 -5.72 11.76 9.48
N LEU A 57 -5.43 12.88 8.82
CA LEU A 57 -5.26 14.19 9.47
C LEU A 57 -6.58 14.94 9.68
N SER A 58 -7.66 14.52 9.02
CA SER A 58 -8.97 15.09 9.30
C SER A 58 -9.43 14.69 10.71
N HIS A 59 -9.70 15.70 11.54
CA HIS A 59 -10.38 15.54 12.83
C HIS A 59 -11.91 15.39 12.66
N ALA A 60 -12.39 15.35 11.42
CA ALA A 60 -13.78 15.52 11.05
C ALA A 60 -14.51 14.17 10.95
N SER A 61 -14.47 13.39 12.01
CA SER A 61 -15.43 12.30 12.14
C SER A 61 -16.59 12.72 12.99
N ALA A 62 -17.78 12.28 12.58
CA ALA A 62 -18.99 12.41 13.37
C ALA A 62 -18.95 11.53 14.63
N ASN A 63 -18.03 10.57 14.70
CA ASN A 63 -17.87 9.67 15.84
C ASN A 63 -16.71 10.13 16.74
N PRO A 64 -16.97 10.54 17.99
CA PRO A 64 -15.91 10.98 18.92
C PRO A 64 -14.93 9.86 19.32
N ASP A 65 -15.28 8.59 19.08
CA ASP A 65 -14.43 7.43 19.39
C ASP A 65 -13.53 7.00 18.21
N ASP A 66 -13.50 7.73 17.08
CA ASP A 66 -12.82 7.31 15.84
C ASP A 66 -11.29 7.56 15.81
N GLU A 67 -10.63 7.56 16.98
CA GLU A 67 -9.23 7.93 17.06
C GLU A 67 -8.33 6.94 16.29
N ILE A 68 -7.58 7.47 15.31
CA ILE A 68 -6.55 6.72 14.61
C ILE A 68 -5.26 6.73 15.45
N GLU A 69 -4.88 5.56 15.95
CA GLU A 69 -3.67 5.36 16.73
C GLU A 69 -2.46 5.11 15.82
N ILE A 70 -2.11 6.09 15.00
CA ILE A 70 -1.10 5.92 13.94
C ILE A 70 0.30 5.52 14.44
N HIS A 71 0.64 5.86 15.69
CA HIS A 71 1.88 5.41 16.36
C HIS A 71 1.95 3.87 16.54
N ASN A 72 0.80 3.20 16.54
CA ASN A 72 0.67 1.74 16.60
C ASN A 72 0.63 1.10 15.21
N TRP A 73 0.98 1.84 14.15
CA TRP A 73 1.04 1.31 12.79
C TRP A 73 2.46 0.92 12.39
N SER A 74 2.54 -0.01 11.45
CA SER A 74 3.71 -0.23 10.60
C SER A 74 3.27 -0.08 9.15
N ILE A 75 3.89 0.86 8.44
CA ILE A 75 3.60 1.14 7.03
C ILE A 75 4.70 0.54 6.17
N PHE A 76 4.28 -0.16 5.12
CA PHE A 76 5.11 -0.81 4.14
C PHE A 76 4.72 -0.31 2.75
N PHE A 77 5.67 -0.24 1.82
CA PHE A 77 5.39 0.08 0.43
C PHE A 77 5.15 -1.18 -0.40
N THR A 78 4.12 -1.17 -1.24
CA THR A 78 3.86 -2.25 -2.21
C THR A 78 4.80 -2.15 -3.41
N ASP A 79 5.20 -0.92 -3.75
CA ASP A 79 6.22 -0.60 -4.73
C ASP A 79 7.01 0.65 -4.29
N GLU A 80 8.26 0.74 -4.72
CA GLU A 80 9.09 1.92 -4.55
C GLU A 80 10.04 2.07 -5.75
N ARG A 81 10.32 3.32 -6.10
CA ARG A 81 11.26 3.69 -7.15
C ARG A 81 12.67 3.55 -6.57
N ALA A 82 13.60 2.94 -7.30
CA ALA A 82 14.99 2.79 -6.90
C ALA A 82 15.75 4.12 -7.04
N VAL A 83 15.34 5.10 -6.24
CA VAL A 83 15.92 6.45 -6.14
C VAL A 83 16.17 6.78 -4.68
N PRO A 84 16.99 7.81 -4.37
CA PRO A 84 17.13 8.30 -3.00
C PRO A 84 15.79 8.63 -2.33
N LEU A 85 15.69 8.40 -1.01
CA LEU A 85 14.45 8.56 -0.24
C LEU A 85 13.99 10.03 -0.09
N ASP A 86 14.81 10.99 -0.48
CA ASP A 86 14.49 12.42 -0.58
C ASP A 86 14.17 12.86 -2.02
N HIS A 87 14.27 11.95 -3.00
CA HIS A 87 13.98 12.22 -4.39
C HIS A 87 12.47 12.45 -4.62
N SER A 88 12.12 13.34 -5.54
CA SER A 88 10.72 13.69 -5.84
C SER A 88 9.87 12.52 -6.36
N ASP A 89 10.53 11.51 -6.93
CA ASP A 89 9.87 10.30 -7.43
C ASP A 89 9.77 9.18 -6.38
N SER A 90 10.32 9.34 -5.16
CA SER A 90 10.15 8.33 -4.10
C SER A 90 8.75 8.37 -3.50
N ASN A 91 8.12 7.20 -3.39
CA ASN A 91 6.85 7.01 -2.70
C ASN A 91 6.98 7.34 -1.21
N TYR A 92 8.11 6.99 -0.58
CA TYR A 92 8.45 7.41 0.76
C TYR A 92 8.56 8.93 0.89
N ALA A 93 9.26 9.62 -0.02
CA ALA A 93 9.38 11.07 0.02
C ALA A 93 7.99 11.74 -0.02
N LEU A 94 7.10 11.22 -0.87
CA LEU A 94 5.73 11.67 -0.96
C LEU A 94 4.94 11.42 0.32
N LEU A 95 4.98 10.20 0.87
CA LEU A 95 4.31 9.86 2.14
C LEU A 95 4.84 10.73 3.30
N LYS A 96 6.14 10.98 3.32
CA LYS A 96 6.79 11.81 4.34
C LYS A 96 6.25 13.24 4.30
N ARG A 97 6.25 13.87 3.13
CA ARG A 97 5.75 15.24 2.94
C ARG A 97 4.26 15.36 3.24
N GLU A 98 3.46 14.41 2.73
CA GLU A 98 2.00 14.53 2.82
C GLU A 98 1.46 14.14 4.19
N LEU A 99 2.08 13.18 4.88
CA LEU A 99 1.57 12.63 6.14
C LEU A 99 2.58 12.81 7.29
N LEU A 100 3.78 12.24 7.19
CA LEU A 100 4.65 12.07 8.36
C LEU A 100 5.17 13.38 8.97
N GLU A 101 5.44 14.39 8.14
CA GLU A 101 5.89 15.71 8.59
C GLU A 101 4.78 16.51 9.26
N LYS A 102 3.52 16.18 8.97
CA LYS A 102 2.33 16.81 9.57
C LYS A 102 1.92 16.14 10.89
N LEU A 103 2.51 14.98 11.21
CA LEU A 103 2.28 14.27 12.47
C LEU A 103 3.26 14.73 13.56
N PRO A 104 2.79 14.82 14.83
CA PRO A 104 3.66 14.98 15.98
C PRO A 104 4.74 13.88 16.02
N ALA A 105 5.98 14.24 16.39
CA ALA A 105 7.11 13.32 16.35
C ALA A 105 6.92 12.07 17.24
N ASP A 106 6.22 12.23 18.36
CA ASP A 106 5.87 11.18 19.32
C ASP A 106 4.73 10.25 18.82
N LYS A 107 3.99 10.67 17.79
CA LYS A 107 2.86 9.91 17.23
C LYS A 107 3.18 9.24 15.89
N ARG A 108 4.45 9.16 15.47
CA ARG A 108 4.80 8.64 14.14
C ARG A 108 4.72 7.09 14.07
N PRO A 109 4.24 6.53 12.94
CA PRO A 109 4.28 5.10 12.69
C PRO A 109 5.70 4.59 12.43
N ILE A 110 5.87 3.27 12.48
CA ILE A 110 7.07 2.62 11.94
C ILE A 110 6.94 2.58 10.42
N ILE A 111 7.97 2.99 9.69
CA ILE A 111 7.99 2.95 8.22
C ILE A 111 9.08 1.98 7.76
N ARG A 112 8.76 1.10 6.81
CA ARG A 112 9.74 0.26 6.13
C ARG A 112 9.95 0.75 4.71
N THR A 113 11.19 1.10 4.41
CA THR A 113 11.63 1.61 3.10
C THR A 113 12.64 0.64 2.48
N ILE A 114 12.95 0.86 1.21
CA ILE A 114 14.15 0.31 0.58
C ILE A 114 15.41 0.82 1.28
N ASP A 115 16.54 0.11 1.10
CA ASP A 115 17.85 0.55 1.57
C ASP A 115 18.59 1.33 0.45
N PRO A 116 18.83 2.64 0.63
CA PRO A 116 19.54 3.46 -0.35
C PRO A 116 20.97 3.00 -0.66
N ALA A 117 21.58 2.15 0.18
CA ALA A 117 22.91 1.59 -0.09
C ALA A 117 22.95 0.69 -1.34
N HIS A 118 21.79 0.17 -1.76
CA HIS A 118 21.67 -0.80 -2.86
C HIS A 118 20.97 -0.25 -4.11
N LEU A 119 20.84 1.08 -4.25
CA LEU A 119 20.15 1.70 -5.40
C LEU A 119 20.75 1.35 -6.78
N GLY A 120 22.01 0.90 -6.84
CA GLY A 120 22.66 0.46 -8.07
C GLY A 120 22.38 -0.99 -8.46
N ASP A 121 21.67 -1.76 -7.62
CA ASP A 121 21.29 -3.16 -7.88
C ASP A 121 19.87 -3.42 -7.37
N VAL A 122 18.92 -3.32 -8.30
CA VAL A 122 17.49 -3.48 -8.07
C VAL A 122 17.14 -4.89 -7.53
N GLN A 123 17.90 -5.92 -7.91
CA GLN A 123 17.65 -7.28 -7.44
C GLN A 123 18.09 -7.43 -5.98
N THR A 124 19.24 -6.86 -5.61
CA THR A 124 19.66 -6.79 -4.21
C THR A 124 18.69 -5.95 -3.39
N LEU A 125 18.22 -4.80 -3.91
CA LEU A 125 17.22 -3.96 -3.26
C LEU A 125 15.91 -4.73 -2.97
N ALA A 126 15.44 -5.52 -3.94
CA ALA A 126 14.27 -6.39 -3.80
C ALA A 126 14.48 -7.48 -2.72
N TYR A 127 15.64 -8.13 -2.73
CA TYR A 127 16.00 -9.15 -1.76
C TYR A 127 16.07 -8.59 -0.32
N GLU A 128 16.77 -7.47 -0.12
CA GLU A 128 16.90 -6.83 1.20
C GLU A 128 15.53 -6.39 1.74
N TYR A 129 14.67 -5.85 0.89
CA TYR A 129 13.31 -5.50 1.29
C TYR A 129 12.49 -6.74 1.68
N GLU A 130 12.67 -7.87 1.00
CA GLU A 130 12.04 -9.14 1.36
C GLU A 130 12.55 -9.67 2.70
N GLN A 131 13.86 -9.60 2.96
CA GLN A 131 14.43 -9.98 4.26
C GLN A 131 13.91 -9.10 5.39
N ALA A 132 13.75 -7.79 5.15
CA ALA A 132 13.16 -6.87 6.12
C ALA A 132 11.70 -7.22 6.43
N LEU A 133 10.90 -7.62 5.44
CA LEU A 133 9.55 -8.14 5.66
C LEU A 133 9.58 -9.45 6.44
N VAL A 134 10.45 -10.40 6.10
CA VAL A 134 10.56 -11.66 6.85
C VAL A 134 10.91 -11.38 8.31
N ALA A 135 11.88 -10.49 8.59
CA ALA A 135 12.28 -10.14 9.95
C ALA A 135 11.14 -9.54 10.79
N ASP A 136 10.25 -8.77 10.18
CA ASP A 136 9.13 -8.12 10.87
C ASP A 136 8.00 -9.06 11.24
N PHE A 137 7.78 -10.06 10.40
CA PHE A 137 6.65 -10.96 10.51
C PHE A 137 7.02 -12.33 11.09
N ALA A 138 8.28 -12.76 10.96
CA ALA A 138 8.77 -14.01 11.52
C ALA A 138 9.22 -13.83 12.98
N LYS A 139 8.30 -14.01 13.92
CA LYS A 139 8.67 -14.32 15.31
C LYS A 139 8.83 -15.82 15.45
N ARG A 140 10.08 -16.29 15.57
CA ARG A 140 10.53 -17.64 15.98
C ARG A 140 9.70 -18.81 15.40
N ASP A 141 10.27 -19.49 14.39
CA ASP A 141 9.99 -20.88 14.01
C ASP A 141 8.93 -21.24 12.96
N ALA A 142 8.50 -20.30 12.09
CA ALA A 142 7.89 -20.69 10.82
C ALA A 142 8.07 -19.61 9.74
N VAL A 143 8.35 -20.04 8.50
CA VAL A 143 8.25 -19.20 7.29
C VAL A 143 6.77 -18.89 7.07
N LEU A 144 6.25 -17.89 7.79
CA LEU A 144 4.89 -17.41 7.65
C LEU A 144 4.89 -16.25 6.65
N LEU A 145 3.99 -16.31 5.68
CA LEU A 145 3.72 -15.21 4.77
C LEU A 145 3.36 -13.93 5.57
N PRO A 146 3.88 -12.75 5.20
CA PRO A 146 3.63 -11.50 5.93
C PRO A 146 2.13 -11.15 5.93
N LYS A 147 1.44 -11.24 7.07
CA LYS A 147 0.00 -10.95 7.12
C LYS A 147 -0.28 -9.47 7.35
N PHE A 148 -0.61 -8.74 6.29
CA PHE A 148 -1.08 -7.36 6.38
C PHE A 148 -2.54 -7.29 6.84
N ASP A 149 -2.88 -6.29 7.65
CA ASP A 149 -4.28 -6.04 8.01
C ASP A 149 -5.03 -5.36 6.87
N LEU A 150 -4.32 -4.49 6.15
CA LEU A 150 -4.86 -3.70 5.07
C LEU A 150 -3.78 -3.43 4.02
N VAL A 151 -4.14 -3.59 2.75
CA VAL A 151 -3.33 -3.20 1.61
C VAL A 151 -4.12 -2.14 0.85
N LEU A 152 -3.54 -0.94 0.77
CA LEU A 152 -4.08 0.20 0.05
C LEU A 152 -3.34 0.33 -1.28
N LEU A 153 -4.07 0.22 -2.38
CA LEU A 153 -3.54 0.36 -3.74
C LEU A 153 -4.18 1.55 -4.42
N SER A 154 -3.40 2.37 -5.11
CA SER A 154 -3.86 3.35 -6.09
C SER A 154 -3.96 2.67 -7.44
N CYS A 155 -5.06 2.93 -8.14
CA CYS A 155 -5.13 2.67 -9.56
C CYS A 155 -5.35 3.98 -10.30
N ASP A 156 -4.39 4.36 -11.14
CA ASP A 156 -4.61 5.39 -12.14
C ASP A 156 -5.11 4.72 -13.42
N HIS A 157 -5.97 5.41 -14.18
CA HIS A 157 -6.55 4.94 -15.45
C HIS A 157 -5.49 4.38 -16.44
N ASP A 158 -4.26 4.93 -16.40
CA ASP A 158 -3.16 4.51 -17.27
C ASP A 158 -2.21 3.49 -16.62
N SER A 159 -2.37 3.21 -15.33
CA SER A 159 -1.58 2.19 -14.64
C SER A 159 -2.22 0.82 -14.88
N GLN A 160 -1.59 0.00 -15.74
CA GLN A 160 -2.08 -1.37 -15.97
C GLN A 160 -2.02 -2.22 -14.71
N ALA A 161 -1.36 -1.79 -13.65
CA ALA A 161 -1.14 -2.58 -12.47
C ALA A 161 -1.12 -1.67 -11.25
N CYS A 162 -2.23 -1.65 -10.49
CA CYS A 162 -2.45 -0.78 -9.33
C CYS A 162 -1.38 -1.03 -8.24
N GLY A 163 -0.15 -0.51 -8.40
CA GLY A 163 0.99 -0.71 -7.51
C GLY A 163 1.53 -2.15 -7.40
N LEU A 164 1.13 -3.06 -8.29
CA LEU A 164 1.54 -4.48 -8.28
C LEU A 164 2.20 -4.85 -9.60
N PHE A 165 3.30 -5.60 -9.61
CA PHE A 165 3.90 -6.01 -10.87
C PHE A 165 3.03 -7.07 -11.58
N ARG A 166 2.56 -6.79 -12.80
CA ARG A 166 1.99 -7.84 -13.66
C ARG A 166 3.10 -8.81 -14.03
N SER A 167 2.92 -10.08 -13.71
CA SER A 167 3.86 -11.16 -14.02
C SER A 167 3.92 -11.53 -15.51
N HIS A 168 3.80 -10.58 -16.42
CA HIS A 168 4.02 -10.81 -17.85
C HIS A 168 5.39 -10.22 -18.19
N MET A 169 6.36 -11.13 -18.45
CA MET A 169 7.71 -10.87 -18.97
C MET A 169 8.91 -11.07 -18.03
N LEU A 170 8.83 -11.95 -17.03
CA LEU A 170 10.04 -12.53 -16.43
C LEU A 170 9.92 -14.06 -16.36
N PRO A 171 10.55 -14.80 -17.30
CA PRO A 171 10.39 -16.26 -17.42
C PRO A 171 10.84 -17.08 -16.21
N ASN A 172 11.59 -16.49 -15.25
CA ASN A 172 12.36 -17.22 -14.25
C ASN A 172 12.12 -16.84 -12.77
N LEU A 173 11.04 -16.13 -12.42
CA LEU A 173 10.73 -15.87 -11.00
C LEU A 173 10.11 -17.12 -10.33
N SER A 174 10.96 -18.12 -10.06
CA SER A 174 10.65 -19.18 -9.12
C SER A 174 10.90 -18.66 -7.70
N SER A 175 9.81 -18.44 -6.95
CA SER A 175 9.72 -18.32 -5.47
C SER A 175 9.81 -16.95 -4.75
N SER A 176 10.26 -15.84 -5.36
CA SER A 176 10.42 -14.54 -4.64
C SER A 176 9.12 -13.71 -4.50
N TRP A 177 8.92 -13.05 -3.35
CA TRP A 177 7.74 -12.20 -3.06
C TRP A 177 7.86 -10.78 -3.64
N ILE A 178 9.08 -10.29 -3.77
CA ILE A 178 9.40 -8.96 -4.28
C ILE A 178 10.27 -9.14 -5.52
N SER A 179 10.06 -8.27 -6.51
CA SER A 179 10.79 -8.30 -7.76
C SER A 179 11.30 -6.92 -8.10
N GLY A 180 12.53 -6.87 -8.61
CA GLY A 180 13.09 -5.72 -9.28
C GLY A 180 12.76 -5.76 -10.77
N ASP A 181 12.27 -4.65 -11.30
CA ASP A 181 12.03 -4.48 -12.74
C ASP A 181 12.97 -3.40 -13.28
N MET A 182 13.82 -3.83 -14.22
CA MET A 182 14.62 -2.95 -15.07
C MET A 182 13.89 -2.91 -16.41
N ASP A 183 13.52 -1.72 -16.88
CA ASP A 183 12.60 -1.44 -18.01
C ASP A 183 11.12 -1.20 -17.63
N SER A 184 10.83 -0.39 -16.60
CA SER A 184 9.46 0.03 -16.35
C SER A 184 8.87 0.79 -17.56
N TYR A 185 7.96 0.14 -18.30
CA TYR A 185 7.22 0.67 -19.46
C TYR A 185 6.22 1.81 -19.12
N ALA A 186 6.48 2.58 -18.06
CA ALA A 186 5.65 3.68 -17.59
C ALA A 186 6.40 5.02 -17.71
N TRP A 187 6.59 5.51 -18.94
CA TRP A 187 6.94 6.91 -19.34
C TRP A 187 8.10 7.66 -18.61
N ARG A 188 8.75 7.06 -17.62
CA ARG A 188 9.96 7.48 -16.90
C ARG A 188 10.81 6.23 -16.70
N LEU A 189 11.99 6.21 -17.29
CA LEU A 189 13.01 5.16 -17.14
C LEU A 189 13.58 5.19 -15.72
N ILE A 190 12.82 4.68 -14.75
CA ILE A 190 13.23 4.59 -13.35
C ILE A 190 13.01 3.16 -12.89
N ASP A 191 14.08 2.51 -12.46
CA ASP A 191 14.02 1.16 -11.91
C ASP A 191 13.10 1.11 -10.69
N ARG A 192 12.39 -0.01 -10.53
CA ARG A 192 11.39 -0.16 -9.46
C ARG A 192 11.52 -1.50 -8.77
N VAL A 193 11.18 -1.50 -7.49
CA VAL A 193 11.00 -2.71 -6.68
C VAL A 193 9.57 -2.76 -6.21
N GLY A 194 8.94 -3.92 -6.27
CA GLY A 194 7.64 -4.09 -5.64
C GLY A 194 7.11 -5.51 -5.71
N TRP A 195 5.87 -5.67 -5.26
CA TRP A 195 5.32 -6.96 -4.92
C TRP A 195 4.87 -7.72 -6.16
N SER A 196 5.19 -9.02 -6.19
CA SER A 196 4.68 -9.93 -7.22
C SER A 196 3.25 -10.37 -6.88
N LEU A 197 2.49 -10.83 -7.87
CA LEU A 197 1.13 -11.40 -7.67
C LEU A 197 1.10 -12.66 -6.78
N ARG A 198 2.25 -13.22 -6.38
CA ARG A 198 2.35 -14.33 -5.39
C ARG A 198 2.67 -13.86 -3.96
N SER A 199 2.84 -12.55 -3.76
CA SER A 199 3.10 -11.88 -2.47
C SER A 199 1.89 -12.04 -1.51
N PRO A 200 1.94 -11.66 -0.21
CA PRO A 200 0.97 -12.07 0.80
C PRO A 200 -0.40 -11.36 0.74
N LEU A 201 -0.75 -10.87 -0.45
CA LEU A 201 -2.09 -10.41 -0.82
C LEU A 201 -3.17 -11.48 -0.66
N LEU A 202 -2.79 -12.75 -0.50
CA LEU A 202 -3.70 -13.89 -0.37
C LEU A 202 -4.57 -13.82 0.91
N GLU A 203 -4.17 -13.10 1.95
CA GLU A 203 -4.94 -13.02 3.21
C GLU A 203 -5.24 -11.60 3.71
N ALA A 204 -4.86 -10.57 2.95
CA ALA A 204 -5.07 -9.18 3.34
C ALA A 204 -6.43 -8.67 2.87
N LYS A 205 -7.01 -7.71 3.62
CA LYS A 205 -8.07 -6.86 3.09
C LYS A 205 -7.44 -5.87 2.10
N ILE A 206 -8.02 -5.74 0.92
CA ILE A 206 -7.48 -4.88 -0.13
C ILE A 206 -8.49 -3.77 -0.40
N ALA A 207 -8.01 -2.53 -0.35
CA ALA A 207 -8.78 -1.38 -0.80
C ALA A 207 -8.04 -0.72 -1.96
N VAL A 208 -8.72 -0.60 -3.10
CA VAL A 208 -8.21 0.10 -4.27
C VAL A 208 -8.89 1.46 -4.36
N VAL A 209 -8.07 2.51 -4.46
CA VAL A 209 -8.49 3.89 -4.60
C VAL A 209 -8.20 4.33 -6.02
N GLU A 210 -9.23 4.74 -6.75
CA GLU A 210 -9.11 5.29 -8.10
C GLU A 210 -9.54 6.76 -8.11
N ASN A 211 -8.68 7.60 -8.68
CA ASN A 211 -8.94 9.03 -8.83
C ASN A 211 -9.37 9.35 -10.26
N GLY A 212 -10.61 9.82 -10.41
CA GLY A 212 -11.20 10.16 -11.69
C GLY A 212 -10.75 11.53 -12.20
N TYR A 213 -10.09 11.59 -13.36
CA TYR A 213 -9.55 12.84 -13.95
C TYR A 213 -10.49 13.57 -14.94
N SER A 214 -11.72 13.09 -15.17
CA SER A 214 -12.68 13.70 -16.12
C SER A 214 -13.81 14.46 -15.40
N MET A 215 -14.46 15.43 -16.06
CA MET A 215 -15.54 16.26 -15.51
C MET A 215 -16.77 15.47 -15.02
N ASP A 216 -16.92 14.20 -15.43
CA ASP A 216 -17.95 13.25 -14.97
C ASP A 216 -17.38 12.12 -14.08
N ALA A 217 -16.09 12.16 -13.75
CA ALA A 217 -15.40 11.06 -13.08
C ALA A 217 -15.64 11.09 -11.58
N ARG A 218 -16.12 9.97 -11.05
CA ARG A 218 -16.32 9.76 -9.61
C ARG A 218 -15.07 9.15 -9.00
N GLN A 219 -14.79 9.48 -7.74
CA GLN A 219 -13.79 8.78 -6.95
C GLN A 219 -14.30 7.38 -6.62
N VAL A 220 -13.49 6.33 -6.83
CA VAL A 220 -13.94 4.95 -6.61
C VAL A 220 -13.09 4.27 -5.53
N LEU A 221 -13.77 3.59 -4.60
CA LEU A 221 -13.17 2.73 -3.60
C LEU A 221 -13.65 1.29 -3.82
N HIS A 222 -12.75 0.42 -4.25
CA HIS A 222 -13.02 -1.01 -4.35
C HIS A 222 -12.54 -1.69 -3.08
N ILE A 223 -13.44 -2.31 -2.34
CA ILE A 223 -13.10 -3.07 -1.14
C ILE A 223 -13.25 -4.54 -1.45
N ASN A 224 -12.14 -5.27 -1.37
CA ASN A 224 -12.13 -6.72 -1.46
C ASN A 224 -11.78 -7.32 -0.10
N SER A 225 -12.75 -8.03 0.47
CA SER A 225 -12.58 -8.87 1.65
C SER A 225 -12.33 -10.32 1.19
N GLY A 226 -11.14 -10.54 0.63
CA GLY A 226 -10.70 -11.86 0.21
C GLY A 226 -9.71 -11.86 -0.97
N TYR A 227 -9.28 -13.07 -1.34
CA TYR A 227 -8.23 -13.34 -2.31
C TYR A 227 -8.34 -12.50 -3.58
N LEU A 228 -7.25 -11.81 -3.94
CA LEU A 228 -7.12 -11.22 -5.27
C LEU A 228 -6.99 -12.38 -6.27
N LYS A 229 -8.08 -12.71 -6.97
CA LYS A 229 -8.02 -13.70 -8.06
C LYS A 229 -7.16 -13.11 -9.18
N ARG A 230 -6.37 -13.96 -9.85
CA ARG A 230 -5.45 -13.66 -10.97
C ARG A 230 -6.02 -12.78 -12.09
N THR A 231 -7.32 -12.55 -12.13
CA THR A 231 -8.07 -11.91 -13.21
C THR A 231 -8.70 -10.57 -12.83
N THR A 232 -8.51 -10.06 -11.61
CA THR A 232 -9.23 -8.85 -11.13
C THR A 232 -8.31 -7.65 -10.90
N ALA A 233 -7.11 -7.65 -11.48
CA ALA A 233 -6.28 -6.45 -11.55
C ALA A 233 -6.87 -5.54 -12.64
N CYS A 234 -7.63 -4.53 -12.22
CA CYS A 234 -8.39 -3.58 -13.04
C CYS A 234 -9.63 -4.21 -13.70
N ILE A 235 -10.78 -4.10 -13.02
CA ILE A 235 -12.08 -4.00 -13.70
C ILE A 235 -12.55 -2.58 -13.49
#